data_AF-A0A7C6YRE3-F1
#
_entry.id   AF-A0A7C6YRE3-F1
#
_cell.length_a   1.000
_cell.length_b   1.000
_cell.length_c   1.000
_cell.angle_alpha   90.00
_cell.angle_beta   90.00
_cell.angle_gamma   90.00
#
_symmetry.space_group_name_H-M   'P 1'
#
loop_
_entity.id
_entity.type
_entity.pdbx_description
1 polymer ?
#
loop_
_entity_poly.entity_id
_entity_poly.type
_entity_poly.pdbx_seq_one_letter_code
_entity_poly.pdbx_strand_id
1 'polypeptide(L)'
;MDIQKILYRCERNSILSARLVDELLLPLFEEETGTGIQFSERLDREYGHTVAELPQAWHLGVREQFNAYKLFGREGLAKEFKNHPKIKSRSKRERDYLSSQFFRPWRYAFIRVLEDLKRLITVN
;
A
#
# COMPACT_ATOMS: atom_id res chain seq x y z
N MET A 1 0.22 -15.45 -23.08
CA MET A 1 0.75 -14.99 -21.76
C MET A 1 0.37 -16.06 -20.74
N ASP A 2 1.35 -16.63 -20.04
CA ASP A 2 1.16 -17.83 -19.20
C ASP A 2 0.57 -17.44 -17.83
N ILE A 3 -0.60 -17.98 -17.50
CA ILE A 3 -1.35 -17.71 -16.25
C ILE A 3 -0.50 -18.05 -15.01
N GLN A 4 0.29 -19.13 -15.06
CA GLN A 4 1.15 -19.51 -13.93
C GLN A 4 2.21 -18.45 -13.66
N LYS A 5 2.75 -17.83 -14.71
CA LYS A 5 3.72 -16.73 -14.58
C LYS A 5 3.09 -15.47 -14.01
N ILE A 6 1.81 -15.20 -14.29
CA ILE A 6 1.06 -14.08 -13.70
C ILE A 6 0.85 -14.33 -12.21
N LEU A 7 0.29 -15.49 -11.85
CA LEU A 7 0.00 -15.86 -10.46
C LEU A 7 1.27 -15.79 -9.60
N TYR A 8 2.36 -16.38 -10.07
CA TYR A 8 3.64 -16.32 -9.38
C TYR A 8 4.15 -14.89 -9.14
N ARG A 9 3.97 -13.99 -10.12
CA ARG A 9 4.36 -12.58 -9.98
C ARG A 9 3.45 -11.84 -9.00
N CYS A 10 2.13 -12.07 -9.09
CA CYS A 10 1.16 -11.47 -8.18
C CYS A 10 1.40 -11.88 -6.74
N GLU A 11 1.58 -13.17 -6.48
CA GLU A 11 1.87 -13.69 -5.14
C GLU A 11 3.17 -13.11 -4.58
N ARG A 12 4.24 -13.13 -5.37
CA ARG A 12 5.52 -12.54 -4.97
C ARG A 12 5.43 -11.05 -4.67
N ASN A 13 4.70 -10.29 -5.48
CA ASN A 13 4.50 -8.86 -5.27
C ASN A 13 3.62 -8.61 -4.04
N SER A 14 2.59 -9.44 -3.81
CA SER A 14 1.73 -9.34 -2.64
C SER A 14 2.54 -9.52 -1.35
N ILE A 15 3.40 -10.54 -1.30
CA ILE A 15 4.29 -10.78 -0.14
C ILE A 15 5.26 -9.61 0.08
N LEU A 16 5.86 -9.09 -0.99
CA LEU A 16 6.76 -7.94 -0.88
C LEU A 16 6.02 -6.66 -0.46
N SER A 17 4.81 -6.45 -0.95
CA SER A 17 3.98 -5.29 -0.59
C SER A 17 3.60 -5.35 0.89
N ALA A 18 3.07 -6.48 1.35
CA ALA A 18 2.71 -6.67 2.76
C ALA A 18 3.91 -6.36 3.68
N ARG A 19 5.07 -6.96 3.39
CA ARG A 19 6.25 -6.79 4.25
C ARG A 19 6.90 -5.41 4.16
N LEU A 20 6.99 -4.82 2.98
CA LEU A 20 7.81 -3.63 2.75
C LEU A 20 7.00 -2.34 2.76
N VAL A 21 5.74 -2.39 2.34
CA VAL A 21 4.84 -1.23 2.36
C VAL A 21 4.07 -1.23 3.68
N ASP A 22 3.31 -2.29 3.94
CA ASP A 22 2.34 -2.31 5.04
C ASP A 22 3.02 -2.44 6.40
N GLU A 23 4.01 -3.34 6.52
CA GLU A 23 4.70 -3.60 7.80
C GLU A 23 5.92 -2.71 8.06
N LEU A 24 6.45 -2.02 7.04
CA LEU A 24 7.69 -1.25 7.17
C LEU A 24 7.49 0.23 6.85
N LEU A 25 7.05 0.55 5.64
CA LEU A 25 7.10 1.93 5.17
C LEU A 25 5.95 2.78 5.71
N LEU A 26 4.72 2.24 5.79
CA LEU A 26 3.59 2.95 6.40
C LEU A 26 3.80 3.22 7.90
N PRO A 27 4.24 2.24 8.72
CA PRO A 27 4.57 2.50 10.12
C PRO A 27 5.71 3.50 10.27
N LEU A 28 6.78 3.37 9.48
CA LEU A 28 7.89 4.31 9.51
C LEU A 28 7.45 5.73 9.11
N PHE A 29 6.58 5.87 8.12
CA PHE A 29 6.02 7.16 7.73
C PHE A 29 5.20 7.79 8.86
N GLU A 30 4.37 7.00 9.54
CA GLU A 30 3.59 7.46 10.68
C GLU A 30 4.50 7.87 11.85
N GLU A 31 5.53 7.08 12.16
CA GLU A 31 6.53 7.37 13.20
C GLU A 31 7.25 8.71 12.95
N GLU A 32 7.67 8.97 11.70
CA GLU A 32 8.48 10.16 11.37
C GLU A 32 7.63 11.43 11.22
N THR A 33 6.35 11.32 10.86
CA THR A 33 5.53 12.48 10.50
C THR A 33 4.35 12.76 11.42
N GLY A 34 3.85 11.75 12.14
CA GLY A 34 2.61 11.87 12.93
C GLY A 34 1.37 12.24 12.10
N THR A 35 1.44 12.11 10.78
CA THR A 35 0.42 12.60 9.84
C THR A 35 -0.95 11.92 10.05
N GLY A 36 -0.97 10.64 10.39
CA GLY A 36 -2.19 9.89 10.66
C GLY A 36 -2.87 10.34 11.96
N ILE A 37 -2.11 10.61 13.02
CA ILE A 37 -2.64 11.19 14.27
C ILE A 37 -3.29 12.55 14.00
N GLN A 38 -2.58 13.47 13.33
CA GLN A 38 -3.12 14.79 12.99
C GLN A 38 -4.39 14.70 12.15
N PHE A 39 -4.43 13.73 11.24
CA PHE A 39 -5.62 13.45 10.44
C PHE A 39 -6.79 12.94 11.29
N SER A 40 -6.56 12.00 12.19
CA SER A 40 -7.59 11.50 13.11
C SER A 40 -8.15 12.61 14.00
N GLU A 41 -7.30 13.44 14.60
CA GLU A 41 -7.74 14.58 15.42
C GLU A 41 -8.60 15.57 14.61
N ARG A 42 -8.21 15.83 13.36
CA ARG A 42 -8.97 16.69 12.46
C ARG A 42 -10.31 16.07 12.09
N LEU A 43 -10.32 14.77 11.80
CA LEU A 43 -11.51 14.02 11.44
C LEU A 43 -12.53 14.04 12.58
N ASP A 44 -12.08 13.81 13.81
CA ASP A 44 -12.92 13.83 15.01
C ASP A 44 -13.46 15.25 15.28
N ARG A 45 -12.62 16.28 15.12
CA ARG A 45 -13.03 17.68 15.33
C ARG A 45 -14.07 18.16 14.31
N GLU A 46 -13.90 17.83 13.03
CA GLU A 46 -14.76 18.33 11.95
C GLU A 46 -16.00 17.45 11.73
N TYR A 47 -15.88 16.14 11.94
CA TYR A 47 -16.91 15.15 11.56
C TYR A 47 -17.23 14.15 12.67
N GLY A 48 -16.83 14.39 13.92
CA GLY A 48 -16.95 13.43 15.02
C GLY A 48 -18.36 12.87 15.22
N HIS A 49 -19.40 13.67 14.97
CA HIS A 49 -20.80 13.22 15.06
C HIS A 49 -21.14 12.13 14.03
N THR A 50 -20.74 12.29 12.76
CA THR A 50 -20.92 11.28 11.71
C THR A 50 -20.03 10.08 11.94
N VAL A 51 -18.80 10.35 12.35
CA VAL A 51 -17.75 9.35 12.47
C VAL A 51 -17.99 8.41 13.65
N ALA A 52 -18.62 8.89 14.74
CA ALA A 52 -19.04 8.08 15.88
C ALA A 52 -20.09 7.00 15.53
N GLU A 53 -20.82 7.16 14.42
CA GLU A 53 -21.81 6.16 13.96
C GLU A 53 -21.17 5.04 13.12
N LEU A 54 -19.90 5.18 12.74
CA LEU A 54 -19.20 4.23 11.90
C LEU A 54 -18.49 3.15 12.73
N PRO A 55 -18.29 1.94 12.16
CA PRO A 55 -17.49 0.91 12.83
C PRO A 55 -16.08 1.41 13.15
N GLN A 56 -15.55 1.06 14.33
CA GLN A 56 -14.21 1.51 14.75
C GLN A 56 -13.10 1.18 13.72
N ALA A 57 -13.21 0.05 13.02
CA ALA A 57 -12.29 -0.35 11.97
C ALA A 57 -12.24 0.65 10.78
N TRP A 58 -13.30 1.44 10.59
CA TRP A 58 -13.37 2.44 9.54
C TRP A 58 -12.36 3.58 9.77
N HIS A 59 -12.22 4.05 11.02
CA HIS A 59 -11.22 5.08 11.35
C HIS A 59 -9.80 4.65 10.98
N LEU A 60 -9.45 3.41 11.34
CA LEU A 60 -8.14 2.84 11.04
C LEU A 60 -7.93 2.75 9.52
N GLY A 61 -8.93 2.25 8.80
CA GLY A 61 -8.86 2.12 7.34
C GLY A 61 -8.71 3.46 6.61
N VAL A 62 -9.46 4.49 7.02
CA VAL A 62 -9.35 5.83 6.39
C VAL A 62 -8.01 6.49 6.74
N ARG A 63 -7.54 6.34 7.97
CA ARG A 63 -6.21 6.85 8.38
C ARG A 63 -5.09 6.19 7.56
N GLU A 64 -5.14 4.87 7.40
CA GLU A 64 -4.16 4.13 6.60
C GLU A 64 -4.20 4.55 5.13
N GLN A 65 -5.39 4.73 4.56
CA GLN A 65 -5.54 5.26 3.20
C GLN A 65 -4.98 6.67 3.05
N PHE A 66 -5.21 7.54 4.04
CA PHE A 66 -4.66 8.89 4.05
C PHE A 66 -3.13 8.87 4.10
N ASN A 67 -2.54 8.04 4.97
CA ASN A 67 -1.10 7.87 5.05
C ASN A 67 -0.51 7.31 3.76
N ALA A 68 -1.14 6.28 3.17
CA ALA A 68 -0.74 5.75 1.88
C ALA A 68 -0.80 6.81 0.79
N TYR A 69 -1.84 7.66 0.78
CA TYR A 69 -1.95 8.77 -0.16
C TYR A 69 -0.86 9.84 0.07
N LYS A 70 -0.57 10.21 1.32
CA LYS A 70 0.48 11.18 1.63
C LYS A 70 1.88 10.67 1.32
N LEU A 71 2.06 9.36 1.40
CA LEU A 71 3.32 8.70 1.11
C LEU A 71 3.53 8.51 -0.40
N PHE A 72 2.53 8.00 -1.11
CA PHE A 72 2.64 7.55 -2.50
C PHE A 72 1.89 8.40 -3.54
N GLY A 73 1.15 9.42 -3.11
CA GLY A 73 0.36 10.28 -3.98
C GLY A 73 1.21 11.13 -4.93
N ARG A 74 0.55 12.00 -5.69
CA ARG A 74 1.20 12.86 -6.70
C ARG A 74 2.32 13.72 -6.10
N GLU A 75 2.12 14.18 -4.87
CA GLU A 75 3.08 14.96 -4.07
C GLU A 75 3.59 14.13 -2.88
N GLY A 76 3.66 12.81 -3.07
CA GLY A 76 3.97 11.87 -2.01
C GLY A 76 5.42 11.96 -1.52
N LEU A 77 5.61 11.69 -0.22
CA LEU A 77 6.90 11.83 0.47
C LEU A 77 7.79 10.57 0.40
N ALA A 78 7.35 9.51 -0.29
CA ALA A 78 8.06 8.22 -0.34
C ALA A 78 9.54 8.31 -0.74
N LYS A 79 9.91 9.28 -1.60
CA LYS A 79 11.30 9.45 -2.06
C LYS A 79 12.25 9.88 -0.94
N GLU A 80 11.75 10.56 0.09
CA GLU A 80 12.53 11.03 1.24
C GLU A 80 13.05 9.85 2.06
N PHE A 81 12.29 8.76 2.10
CA PHE A 81 12.63 7.53 2.83
C PHE A 81 13.67 6.66 2.11
N LYS A 82 14.04 6.97 0.86
CA LYS A 82 15.00 6.17 0.07
C LYS A 82 16.34 5.97 0.80
N ASN A 83 16.78 6.98 1.53
CA ASN A 83 18.05 6.97 2.23
C ASN A 83 17.93 6.65 3.73
N HIS A 84 16.72 6.35 4.21
CA HIS A 84 16.47 6.09 5.62
C HIS A 84 17.21 4.82 6.09
N PRO A 85 17.81 4.79 7.29
CA PRO A 85 18.58 3.65 7.80
C PRO A 85 17.81 2.32 7.74
N LYS A 86 16.52 2.31 8.14
CA LYS A 86 15.66 1.10 8.08
C LYS A 86 15.40 0.59 6.65
N ILE A 87 15.61 1.43 5.63
CA ILE A 87 15.54 1.06 4.20
C ILE A 87 16.91 0.62 3.69
N LYS A 88 17.99 1.34 4.06
CA LYS A 88 19.36 1.00 3.65
C LYS A 88 19.83 -0.35 4.18
N SER A 89 19.36 -0.78 5.35
CA SER A 89 19.69 -2.08 5.94
C SER A 89 19.04 -3.28 5.23
N ARG A 90 18.11 -3.04 4.28
CA ARG A 90 17.41 -4.10 3.56
C ARG A 90 18.28 -4.72 2.47
N SER A 91 17.93 -5.96 2.11
CA SER A 91 18.60 -6.67 1.03
C SER A 91 18.49 -5.89 -0.29
N LYS A 92 19.41 -6.12 -1.22
CA LYS A 92 19.38 -5.46 -2.54
C LYS A 92 18.02 -5.63 -3.22
N ARG A 93 17.45 -6.83 -3.18
CA ARG A 93 16.14 -7.14 -3.79
C ARG A 93 15.00 -6.30 -3.19
N GLU A 94 14.96 -6.12 -1.87
CA GLU A 94 13.94 -5.30 -1.22
C GLU A 94 14.14 -3.82 -1.51
N ARG A 95 15.39 -3.35 -1.52
CA ARG A 95 15.71 -1.96 -1.88
C ARG A 95 15.32 -1.66 -3.33
N ASP A 96 15.56 -2.58 -4.26
CA ASP A 96 15.16 -2.45 -5.65
C ASP A 96 13.62 -2.40 -5.77
N TYR A 97 12.90 -3.23 -5.02
CA TYR A 97 11.44 -3.18 -4.94
C TYR A 97 10.95 -1.84 -4.40
N LEU A 98 11.42 -1.39 -3.24
CA LEU A 98 11.03 -0.13 -2.63
C LEU A 98 11.33 1.07 -3.53
N SER A 99 12.52 1.09 -4.14
CA SER A 99 12.90 2.10 -5.12
C SER A 99 11.89 2.14 -6.28
N SER A 100 11.48 0.98 -6.81
CA SER A 100 10.43 0.94 -7.84
C SER A 100 9.11 1.55 -7.38
N GLN A 101 8.71 1.33 -6.13
CA GLN A 101 7.50 1.91 -5.55
C GLN A 101 7.62 3.43 -5.32
N PHE A 102 8.81 3.95 -5.00
CA PHE A 102 9.01 5.38 -4.78
C PHE A 102 8.95 6.20 -6.07
N PHE A 103 9.37 5.63 -7.18
CA PHE A 103 9.37 6.29 -8.49
C PHE A 103 8.12 5.99 -9.31
N ARG A 104 7.54 4.81 -9.13
CA ARG A 104 6.32 4.36 -9.79
C ARG A 104 5.45 3.65 -8.76
N PRO A 105 4.78 4.41 -7.88
CA PRO A 105 3.90 3.83 -6.88
C PRO A 105 2.87 2.95 -7.56
N TRP A 106 2.62 1.78 -6.97
CA TRP A 106 1.61 0.88 -7.49
C TRP A 106 0.26 1.61 -7.52
N ARG A 107 -0.36 1.65 -8.70
CA ARG A 107 -1.77 2.04 -8.80
C ARG A 107 -2.57 0.83 -8.40
N TYR A 108 -3.33 0.92 -7.31
CA TYR A 108 -4.23 -0.15 -6.86
C TYR A 108 -5.09 -0.61 -8.05
N ALA A 109 -4.77 -1.78 -8.59
CA ALA A 109 -5.56 -2.48 -9.57
C ALA A 109 -5.90 -3.84 -8.94
N PHE A 110 -7.10 -3.95 -8.40
CA PHE A 110 -7.62 -5.22 -7.91
C PHE A 110 -8.00 -6.07 -9.12
N ILE A 111 -7.15 -7.02 -9.48
CA ILE A 111 -7.44 -7.98 -10.55
C ILE A 111 -7.80 -9.30 -9.87
N ARG A 112 -9.09 -9.67 -9.93
CA ARG A 112 -9.55 -11.01 -9.57
C ARG A 112 -9.53 -11.86 -10.83
N VAL A 113 -8.71 -12.91 -10.86
CA VAL A 113 -8.80 -13.92 -11.91
C VAL A 113 -10.09 -14.70 -11.66
N LEU A 114 -11.09 -14.53 -12.52
CA LEU A 114 -12.29 -15.36 -12.51
C LEU A 114 -11.90 -16.77 -13.00
N GLU A 115 -12.41 -17.80 -12.33
CA GLU A 115 -12.05 -19.22 -12.58
C GLU A 115 -12.37 -19.71 -14.01
N ASP A 116 -13.08 -18.94 -14.82
CA ASP A 116 -13.62 -19.36 -16.13
C ASP A 116 -12.65 -19.35 -17.32
N LEU A 117 -11.39 -18.97 -17.15
CA LEU A 117 -10.42 -18.95 -18.26
C LEU A 117 -10.05 -20.34 -18.80
N LYS A 118 -10.41 -21.43 -18.12
CA LYS A 118 -10.25 -22.80 -18.65
C LYS A 118 -11.36 -23.22 -19.63
N ARG A 119 -12.52 -22.55 -19.64
CA ARG A 119 -13.63 -22.90 -20.55
C ARG A 119 -13.54 -22.23 -21.93
N LEU A 120 -12.80 -21.13 -22.05
CA LEU A 120 -12.68 -20.35 -23.29
C LEU A 120 -11.58 -20.84 -24.25
N ILE A 121 -10.77 -21.83 -23.86
CA ILE A 121 -9.70 -22.38 -24.71
C ILE A 121 -10.13 -23.72 -25.34
N THR A 122 -11.30 -24.26 -24.98
CA THR A 122 -11.82 -25.54 -25.49
C THR A 122 -13.10 -25.40 -26.31
N VAL A 123 -13.35 -24.23 -26.87
CA VAL A 123 -14.40 -24.01 -27.89
C VAL A 123 -13.79 -23.20 -29.02
N ASN A 124 -13.11 -23.91 -29.92
CA ASN A 124 -13.04 -23.67 -31.36
C ASN A 124 -12.41 -24.90 -32.01
#